data_AF-A0A9R0SWN8-F1
#
_entry.id   AF-A0A9R0SWN8-F1
#
_cell.length_a   1.000
_cell.length_b   1.000
_cell.length_c   1.000
_cell.angle_alpha   90.00
_cell.angle_beta   90.00
_cell.angle_gamma   90.00
#
_symmetry.space_group_name_H-M   'P 1'
#
loop_
_entity.id
_entity.type
_entity.pdbx_description
1 polymer ?
#
loop_
_entity_poly.entity_id
_entity_poly.type
_entity_poly.pdbx_seq_one_letter_code
_entity_poly.pdbx_strand_id
1 'polypeptide(L)'
;MEIFSSWTHKTEHFQKIHRKTGVPYKSMLFFDDEDRNIQSVSKMGVTSVLVNNGLNLDMFKLGLSNFATTVAASEPAPAPEDN
;
A
#
# COMPACT_ATOMS: atom_id res chain seq x y z
N MET A 1 14.30 -4.01 -5.00
CA MET A 1 13.28 -3.50 -5.94
C MET A 1 13.04 -4.60 -6.95
N GLU A 2 11.84 -5.18 -7.00
CA GLU A 2 11.48 -6.17 -8.03
C GLU A 2 10.62 -5.47 -9.09
N ILE A 3 10.91 -5.68 -10.38
CA ILE A 3 10.20 -5.07 -11.53
C ILE A 3 9.46 -6.17 -12.29
N PHE A 4 8.16 -6.03 -12.51
CA PHE A 4 7.34 -7.02 -13.23
C PHE A 4 6.52 -6.37 -14.34
N SER A 5 6.49 -7.05 -15.49
CA SER A 5 5.74 -6.69 -16.68
C SER A 5 4.22 -6.75 -16.47
N SER A 6 3.51 -5.80 -17.11
CA SER A 6 2.07 -5.48 -17.04
C SER A 6 1.07 -6.66 -17.18
N TRP A 7 1.51 -7.87 -17.52
CA TRP A 7 0.62 -8.97 -17.92
C TRP A 7 0.13 -9.88 -16.77
N THR A 8 0.78 -9.88 -15.61
CA THR A 8 0.31 -10.63 -14.42
C THR A 8 -0.51 -9.71 -13.53
N HIS A 9 -1.69 -10.16 -13.06
CA HIS A 9 -2.50 -9.39 -12.12
C HIS A 9 -1.68 -9.00 -10.88
N LYS A 10 -1.57 -7.70 -10.57
CA LYS A 10 -0.79 -7.19 -9.43
C LYS A 10 -1.23 -7.80 -8.10
N THR A 11 -2.47 -8.27 -7.98
CA THR A 11 -2.94 -9.00 -6.81
C THR A 11 -2.14 -10.29 -6.55
N GLU A 12 -1.81 -11.07 -7.60
CA GLU A 12 -0.96 -12.26 -7.47
C GLU A 12 0.46 -11.89 -7.06
N HIS A 13 0.97 -10.76 -7.57
CA HIS A 13 2.28 -10.25 -7.19
C HIS A 13 2.33 -9.88 -5.70
N PHE A 14 1.33 -9.15 -5.20
CA PHE A 14 1.20 -8.83 -3.79
C PHE A 14 1.04 -10.08 -2.92
N GLN A 15 0.31 -11.10 -3.37
CA GLN A 15 0.26 -12.39 -2.68
C GLN A 15 1.63 -13.07 -2.58
N LYS A 16 2.45 -13.02 -3.64
CA LYS A 16 3.82 -13.55 -3.62
C LYS A 16 4.71 -12.79 -2.63
N ILE A 17 4.65 -11.46 -2.64
CA ILE A 17 5.38 -10.62 -1.68
C ILE A 17 4.95 -10.97 -0.26
N HIS A 18 3.65 -10.97 0.03
CA HIS A 18 3.13 -11.30 1.35
C HIS A 18 3.59 -12.67 1.84
N ARG A 19 3.52 -13.71 1.00
CA ARG A 19 4.03 -15.05 1.35
C ARG A 19 5.54 -15.08 1.61
N LYS A 20 6.31 -14.28 0.88
CA LYS A 20 7.79 -14.24 0.97
C LYS A 20 8.27 -13.42 2.18
N THR A 21 7.57 -12.35 2.52
CA THR A 21 8.03 -11.39 3.55
C THR A 21 7.26 -11.48 4.87
N GLY A 22 6.05 -12.05 4.87
CA GLY A 22 5.14 -12.04 6.02
C GLY A 22 4.53 -10.67 6.33
N VAL A 23 4.85 -9.62 5.56
CA VAL A 23 4.34 -8.26 5.81
C VAL A 23 2.82 -8.23 5.53
N PRO A 24 1.99 -7.72 6.46
CA PRO A 24 0.55 -7.56 6.20
C PRO A 24 0.30 -6.54 5.08
N TYR A 25 -0.76 -6.73 4.29
CA TYR A 25 -1.11 -5.78 3.21
C TYR A 25 -1.32 -4.35 3.71
N LYS A 26 -1.93 -4.18 4.90
CA LYS A 26 -2.11 -2.87 5.56
C LYS A 26 -0.80 -2.17 5.91
N SER A 27 0.30 -2.89 5.92
CA SER A 27 1.65 -2.37 6.18
C SER A 27 2.45 -2.18 4.89
N MET A 28 1.79 -2.13 3.73
CA MET A 28 2.41 -1.89 2.43
C MET A 28 1.95 -0.56 1.81
N LEU A 29 2.89 0.13 1.17
CA LEU A 29 2.65 1.33 0.36
C LEU A 29 3.04 1.03 -1.09
N PHE A 30 2.14 1.37 -2.02
CA PHE A 30 2.25 1.04 -3.44
C PHE A 30 2.05 2.26 -4.32
N PHE A 31 2.91 2.44 -5.31
CA PHE A 31 2.82 3.48 -6.34
C PHE A 31 2.77 2.80 -7.71
N ASP A 32 1.80 3.20 -8.54
CA ASP A 32 1.65 2.68 -9.91
C ASP A 32 0.96 3.76 -10.77
N ASP A 33 1.24 3.78 -12.07
CA ASP A 33 0.67 4.72 -13.04
C ASP A 33 -0.63 4.21 -13.68
N GLU A 34 -0.99 2.94 -13.47
CA GLU A 34 -2.20 2.34 -14.01
C GLU A 34 -3.32 2.22 -12.95
N ASP A 35 -4.40 2.98 -13.15
CA ASP A 35 -5.55 3.04 -12.23
C ASP A 35 -6.15 1.66 -11.92
N ARG A 36 -6.18 0.74 -12.90
CA ARG A 36 -6.66 -0.63 -12.70
C ARG A 36 -5.86 -1.40 -11.64
N ASN A 37 -4.55 -1.17 -11.59
CA ASN A 37 -3.67 -1.77 -10.58
C ASN A 37 -3.94 -1.17 -9.21
N ILE A 38 -4.08 0.16 -9.13
CA ILE A 38 -4.42 0.89 -7.91
C ILE A 38 -5.73 0.37 -7.32
N GLN A 39 -6.81 0.30 -8.11
CA GLN A 39 -8.10 -0.21 -7.66
C GLN A 39 -8.02 -1.67 -7.16
N SER A 40 -7.31 -2.53 -7.89
CA SER A 40 -7.22 -3.96 -7.55
C SER A 40 -6.42 -4.20 -6.26
N VAL A 41 -5.31 -3.49 -6.09
CA VAL A 41 -4.40 -3.64 -4.94
C VAL A 41 -4.97 -2.94 -3.69
N SER A 42 -5.66 -1.82 -3.84
CA SER A 42 -6.33 -1.13 -2.73
C SER A 42 -7.37 -2.02 -2.05
N LYS A 43 -8.10 -2.85 -2.82
CA LYS A 43 -9.06 -3.83 -2.27
C LYS A 43 -8.41 -4.90 -1.38
N MET A 44 -7.10 -5.09 -1.47
CA MET A 44 -6.35 -6.00 -0.59
C MET A 44 -5.96 -5.34 0.74
N GLY A 45 -6.21 -4.03 0.91
CA GLY A 45 -5.85 -3.25 2.10
C GLY A 45 -4.50 -2.54 2.02
N VAL A 46 -3.85 -2.55 0.86
CA VAL A 46 -2.58 -1.83 0.62
C VAL A 46 -2.86 -0.35 0.39
N THR A 47 -2.10 0.54 1.01
CA THR A 47 -2.15 1.97 0.68
C THR A 47 -1.59 2.16 -0.73
N SER A 48 -2.44 2.54 -1.68
CA SER A 48 -2.07 2.65 -3.10
C SER A 48 -2.21 4.08 -3.61
N VAL A 49 -1.25 4.55 -4.40
CA VAL A 49 -1.17 5.92 -4.90
C VAL A 49 -0.95 5.91 -6.42
N LEU A 50 -1.90 6.50 -7.15
CA LEU A 50 -1.81 6.66 -8.60
C LEU A 50 -0.78 7.76 -8.95
N VAL A 51 0.18 7.45 -9.83
CA VAL A 51 1.25 8.38 -10.25
C VAL A 51 1.28 8.58 -11.77
N ASN A 52 0.53 9.56 -12.28
CA ASN A 52 0.35 9.77 -13.73
C ASN A 52 1.63 10.12 -14.51
N ASN A 53 2.65 10.70 -13.85
CA ASN A 53 3.91 11.13 -14.47
C ASN A 53 5.12 10.50 -13.77
N GLY A 54 4.94 9.28 -13.27
CA GLY A 54 5.93 8.59 -12.45
C GLY A 54 6.06 9.16 -11.05
N LEU A 55 6.92 8.53 -10.26
CA LEU A 55 7.13 8.89 -8.86
C LEU A 55 8.03 10.12 -8.75
N ASN A 56 7.50 11.19 -8.15
CA ASN A 56 8.26 12.37 -7.75
C ASN A 56 8.20 12.57 -6.23
N LEU A 57 8.93 13.55 -5.72
CA LEU A 57 9.04 13.80 -4.28
C LEU A 57 7.68 14.15 -3.64
N ASP A 58 6.81 14.87 -4.34
CA ASP A 58 5.51 15.27 -3.83
C ASP A 58 4.57 14.07 -3.70
N MET A 59 4.53 13.22 -4.72
CA MET A 59 3.77 11.97 -4.69
C MET A 59 4.30 11.01 -3.64
N PHE A 60 5.63 10.94 -3.47
CA PHE A 60 6.23 10.12 -2.42
C PHE A 60 5.82 10.59 -1.02
N LYS A 61 5.89 11.90 -0.74
CA LYS A 61 5.44 12.49 0.53
C LYS A 61 3.94 12.27 0.77
N LEU A 62 3.12 12.44 -0.27
CA LEU A 62 1.69 12.14 -0.22
C LEU A 62 1.43 10.69 0.17
N GLY A 63 2.14 9.75 -0.47
CA GLY A 63 2.01 8.33 -0.15
C GLY A 63 2.40 7.98 1.27
N LEU A 64 3.49 8.57 1.79
CA LEU A 64 3.88 8.40 3.20
C LEU A 64 2.83 8.94 4.16
N SER A 65 2.26 10.12 3.87
CA SER A 65 1.19 10.70 4.68
C SER A 65 -0.06 9.81 4.70
N ASN A 66 -0.48 9.31 3.54
CA ASN A 66 -1.64 8.41 3.42
C ASN A 66 -1.41 7.09 4.18
N PHE A 67 -0.18 6.56 4.10
CA PHE A 67 0.20 5.34 4.80
C PHE A 67 0.16 5.52 6.31
N ALA A 68 0.73 6.61 6.84
CA ALA A 68 0.72 6.91 8.26
C ALA A 68 -0.71 7.01 8.84
N THR A 69 -1.63 7.67 8.13
CA THR A 69 -3.05 7.74 8.53
C THR A 69 -3.71 6.36 8.54
N THR A 70 -3.40 5.53 7.55
CA THR A 70 -3.95 4.16 7.45
C THR A 70 -3.47 3.27 8.60
N VAL A 71 -2.20 3.40 8.98
CA VAL A 71 -1.61 2.66 10.10
C VAL A 71 -2.21 3.13 11.42
N ALA A 72 -2.33 4.44 11.65
CA ALA A 72 -2.93 5.00 12.87
C ALA A 72 -4.40 4.60 13.05
N ALA A 73 -5.16 4.50 11.96
CA ALA A 73 -6.55 4.03 12.00
C ALA A 73 -6.68 2.51 12.29
N SER A 74 -5.57 1.77 12.25
CA SER A 74 -5.55 0.31 12.48
C SER A 74 -5.03 -0.10 13.85
N GLU A 75 -4.52 0.83 14.65
CA GLU A 75 -4.19 0.58 16.06
C GLU A 75 -5.48 0.65 16.91
N PRO A 76 -5.70 -0.32 17.84
CA PRO A 76 -6.77 -0.19 18.82
C PRO A 76 -6.48 1.04 19.69
N ALA A 77 -7.51 1.87 19.92
CA ALA A 77 -7.44 3.01 20.83
C ALA A 77 -6.79 2.58 22.16
N PRO A 78 -5.90 3.40 22.77
CA PRO A 78 -5.31 3.07 24.05
C PRO A 78 -6.44 2.73 25.03
N ALA A 79 -6.34 1.55 25.65
CA ALA A 79 -7.30 1.12 26.65
C ALA A 79 -7.45 2.26 27.69
N PRO A 80 -8.68 2.57 28.14
CA PRO A 80 -8.86 3.58 29.17
C PRO A 80 -7.98 3.21 30.36
N GLU A 81 -7.11 4.13 30.78
CA GLU A 81 -6.30 3.97 31.98
C GLU A 81 -7.26 3.77 33.16
N ASP A 82 -7.21 2.59 33.79
CA ASP A 82 -7.90 2.30 35.05
C ASP A 82 -7.44 3.32 36.10
N ASN A 83 -8.38 4.09 36.64
CA ASN A 83 -8.22 4.94 37.83
C ASN A 83 -9.08 4.39 38.96
#